data_AF-A0A7W1LZ80-F1
#
_entry.id   AF-A0A7W1LZ80-F1
#
_cell.length_a   1.000
_cell.length_b   1.000
_cell.length_c   1.000
_cell.angle_alpha   90.00
_cell.angle_beta   90.00
_cell.angle_gamma   90.00
#
_symmetry.space_group_name_H-M   'P 1'
#
loop_
_entity.id
_entity.type
_entity.pdbx_description
1 polymer ?
#
loop_
_entity_poly.entity_id
_entity_poly.type
_entity_poly.pdbx_seq_one_letter_code
_entity_poly.pdbx_strand_id
1 'polypeptide(L)'
;MKAYTISFYQQEISDDELVAFLETRREILNLMRTLPNTVFITSDRNATSLARLIEKKFPKGFFIVAEYVPYNTDGSLPGEMWDFLNRPKQSRKANKSTGKKGHVTKGKSASGRK
;
A
#
# COMPACT_ATOMS: atom_id res chain seq x y z
N MET A 1 1.83 -1.10 -15.72
CA MET A 1 1.83 -1.35 -14.26
C MET A 1 2.38 -2.72 -13.95
N LYS A 2 3.33 -2.79 -13.02
CA LYS A 2 3.97 -4.02 -12.56
C LYS A 2 4.03 -4.03 -11.03
N ALA A 3 4.18 -5.22 -10.44
CA ALA A 3 4.47 -5.36 -9.02
C ALA A 3 5.99 -5.35 -8.78
N TYR A 4 6.40 -4.88 -7.61
CA TYR A 4 7.78 -4.90 -7.16
C TYR A 4 7.85 -5.34 -5.71
N THR A 5 8.93 -6.04 -5.39
CA THR A 5 9.33 -6.34 -4.03
C THR A 5 10.46 -5.41 -3.63
N ILE A 6 10.27 -4.70 -2.53
CA ILE A 6 11.31 -3.90 -1.89
C ILE A 6 11.72 -4.61 -0.62
N SER A 7 12.94 -5.14 -0.58
CA SER A 7 13.55 -5.66 0.65
C SER A 7 14.58 -4.68 1.17
N PHE A 8 14.63 -4.43 2.47
CA PHE A 8 15.49 -3.39 3.05
C PHE A 8 16.07 -3.79 4.40
N TYR A 9 17.16 -3.12 4.78
CA TYR A 9 17.82 -3.38 6.06
C TYR A 9 17.22 -2.53 7.18
N GLN A 10 16.55 -3.21 8.12
CA GLN A 10 15.73 -2.56 9.16
C GLN A 10 16.49 -1.64 10.13
N GLN A 11 17.81 -1.83 10.27
CA GLN A 11 18.60 -0.97 11.15
C GLN A 11 18.82 0.44 10.57
N GLU A 12 18.60 0.62 9.27
CA GLU A 12 18.82 1.88 8.57
C GLU A 12 17.52 2.49 8.03
N ILE A 13 16.56 1.64 7.67
CA ILE A 13 15.25 2.04 7.17
C ILE A 13 14.20 1.30 7.98
N SER A 14 13.37 2.02 8.74
CA SER A 14 12.22 1.40 9.41
C SER A 14 11.08 1.15 8.42
N ASP A 15 10.28 0.09 8.66
CA ASP A 15 9.08 -0.18 7.86
C ASP A 15 8.14 1.01 7.80
N ASP A 16 7.90 1.68 8.94
CA ASP A 16 6.99 2.81 9.03
C ASP A 16 7.48 4.00 8.20
N GLU A 17 8.79 4.31 8.26
CA GLU A 17 9.35 5.42 7.50
C GLU A 17 9.32 5.14 5.99
N LEU A 18 9.66 3.92 5.57
CA LEU A 18 9.62 3.55 4.16
C LEU A 18 8.19 3.59 3.62
N VAL A 19 7.23 3.00 4.33
CA VAL A 19 5.82 2.98 3.91
C VAL A 19 5.26 4.40 3.85
N ALA A 20 5.47 5.21 4.89
CA ALA A 20 5.01 6.60 4.90
C ALA A 20 5.63 7.40 3.75
N PHE A 21 6.91 7.18 3.42
CA PHE A 21 7.53 7.80 2.26
C PHE A 21 6.86 7.34 0.95
N LEU A 22 6.71 6.04 0.73
CA LEU A 22 6.15 5.47 -0.51
C LEU A 22 4.70 5.91 -0.75
N GLU A 23 3.86 6.00 0.29
CA GLU A 23 2.45 6.43 0.18
C GLU A 23 2.27 7.86 -0.35
N THR A 24 3.28 8.71 -0.17
CA THR A 24 3.29 10.11 -0.65
C THR A 24 3.69 10.25 -2.11
N ARG A 25 4.22 9.19 -2.73
CA ARG A 25 4.74 9.21 -4.11
C ARG A 25 3.63 8.92 -5.11
N ARG A 26 3.59 9.66 -6.21
CA ARG A 26 2.60 9.45 -7.29
C ARG A 26 2.93 8.22 -8.13
N GLU A 27 4.19 7.82 -8.11
CA GLU A 27 4.73 6.65 -8.78
C GLU A 27 4.25 5.35 -8.12
N ILE A 28 3.84 5.39 -6.85
CA ILE A 28 3.38 4.23 -6.10
C ILE A 28 1.85 4.18 -6.20
N LEU A 29 1.35 3.24 -6.99
CA LEU A 29 -0.06 3.13 -7.35
C LEU A 29 -0.84 2.29 -6.34
N ASN A 30 -0.17 1.35 -5.70
CA ASN A 30 -0.68 0.52 -4.63
C ASN A 30 0.50 0.03 -3.78
N LEU A 31 0.24 -0.31 -2.52
CA LEU A 31 1.24 -0.74 -1.57
C LEU A 31 0.62 -1.77 -0.63
N MET A 32 1.39 -2.80 -0.30
CA MET A 32 1.05 -3.81 0.69
C MET A 32 2.25 -4.03 1.60
N ARG A 33 2.04 -3.79 2.91
CA ARG A 33 3.02 -4.01 3.97
C ARG A 33 2.53 -5.16 4.84
N THR A 34 3.11 -6.33 4.66
CA THR A 34 2.65 -7.55 5.34
C THR A 34 3.78 -8.43 5.86
N LEU A 35 5.02 -8.19 5.43
CA LEU A 35 6.21 -8.93 5.85
C LEU A 35 7.21 -7.96 6.49
N PRO A 36 7.94 -8.38 7.54
CA PRO A 36 9.04 -7.58 8.07
C PRO A 36 10.07 -7.30 6.98
N ASN A 37 10.58 -6.08 6.93
CA ASN A 37 11.72 -5.71 6.09
C ASN A 37 11.43 -5.87 4.58
N THR A 38 10.15 -5.96 4.22
CA THR A 38 9.69 -6.19 2.87
C THR A 38 8.37 -5.47 2.61
N VAL A 39 8.31 -4.69 1.53
CA VAL A 39 7.10 -4.02 1.06
C VAL A 39 6.84 -4.41 -0.38
N PHE A 40 5.60 -4.76 -0.71
CA PHE A 40 5.16 -4.93 -2.08
C PHE A 40 4.51 -3.64 -2.58
N ILE A 41 4.85 -3.23 -3.80
CA ILE A 41 4.26 -2.05 -4.43
C ILE A 41 3.81 -2.35 -5.86
N THR A 42 2.91 -1.53 -6.39
CA THR A 42 2.66 -1.45 -7.83
C THR A 42 3.08 -0.09 -8.38
N SER A 43 3.68 -0.09 -9.58
CA SER A 43 4.14 1.13 -10.25
C SER A 43 4.15 0.98 -11.76
N ASP A 44 4.08 2.10 -12.48
CA ASP A 44 4.39 2.21 -13.91
C ASP A 44 5.87 2.56 -14.18
N ARG A 45 6.64 2.89 -13.14
CA ARG A 45 8.09 3.07 -13.23
C ARG A 45 8.79 1.71 -13.24
N ASN A 46 10.03 1.68 -13.72
CA ASN A 46 10.89 0.50 -13.64
C ASN A 46 11.65 0.44 -12.30
N ALA A 47 12.23 -0.73 -11.97
CA ALA A 47 12.97 -0.97 -10.73
C ALA A 47 14.10 0.05 -10.50
N THR A 48 14.88 0.37 -11.53
CA THR A 48 15.97 1.37 -11.43
C THR A 48 15.45 2.76 -11.02
N SER A 49 14.32 3.21 -11.57
CA SER A 49 13.75 4.51 -11.22
C SER A 49 13.22 4.53 -9.79
N LEU A 50 12.60 3.42 -9.36
CA LEU A 50 12.11 3.25 -7.99
C LEU A 50 13.26 3.17 -6.99
N ALA A 51 14.36 2.50 -7.33
CA ALA A 51 15.54 2.45 -6.48
C ALA A 51 16.14 3.85 -6.27
N ARG A 52 16.32 4.63 -7.34
CA ARG A 52 16.77 6.04 -7.25
C ARG A 52 15.83 6.92 -6.45
N LEU A 53 14.53 6.66 -6.48
CA LEU A 53 13.53 7.37 -5.68
C LEU A 53 13.75 7.11 -4.18
N ILE A 54 13.97 5.85 -3.80
CA ILE A 54 14.22 5.43 -2.41
C ILE A 54 15.58 5.95 -1.93
N GLU A 55 16.63 5.79 -2.73
CA GLU A 55 18.00 6.26 -2.43
C GLU A 55 18.05 7.75 -2.12
N LYS A 56 17.29 8.59 -2.85
CA LYS A 56 17.22 10.04 -2.57
C LYS A 56 16.71 10.37 -1.16
N LYS A 57 15.82 9.54 -0.60
CA LYS A 57 15.27 9.73 0.74
C LYS A 57 16.13 9.01 1.79
N PHE A 58 16.69 7.85 1.45
CA PHE A 58 17.47 6.98 2.33
C PHE A 58 18.88 6.76 1.74
N PRO A 59 19.73 7.80 1.67
CA PRO A 59 21.01 7.74 0.94
C PRO A 59 22.06 6.81 1.58
N LYS A 60 21.83 6.40 2.83
CA LYS A 60 22.68 5.45 3.55
C LYS A 60 22.03 4.09 3.75
N GLY A 61 20.79 3.90 3.28
CA GLY A 61 20.02 2.71 3.54
C GLY A 61 20.31 1.61 2.52
N PHE A 62 20.50 0.39 3.00
CA PHE A 62 20.59 -0.79 2.15
C PHE A 62 19.20 -1.33 1.79
N PHE A 63 18.95 -1.50 0.49
CA PHE A 63 17.71 -2.08 -0.02
C PHE A 63 17.90 -2.69 -1.42
N ILE A 64 16.95 -3.54 -1.81
CA ILE A 64 16.82 -4.10 -3.15
C ILE A 64 15.41 -3.77 -3.65
N VAL A 65 15.32 -3.32 -4.90
CA VAL A 65 14.05 -3.23 -5.63
C VAL A 65 14.07 -4.25 -6.75
N ALA A 66 13.22 -5.26 -6.66
CA ALA A 66 13.08 -6.30 -7.67
C ALA A 66 11.73 -6.18 -8.38
N GLU A 67 11.76 -6.19 -9.72
CA GLU A 67 10.53 -6.39 -10.49
C GLU A 67 10.00 -7.80 -10.25
N TYR A 68 8.74 -7.91 -9.89
CA TYR A 68 8.08 -9.20 -9.73
C TYR A 68 7.50 -9.65 -11.08
N VAL A 69 7.81 -10.87 -11.49
CA VAL A 69 7.28 -11.49 -12.72
C VAL A 69 6.10 -12.40 -12.36
N PRO A 70 4.86 -12.07 -12.77
CA PRO A 70 3.68 -12.87 -12.44
C PRO A 70 3.82 -14.34 -12.77
N TYR A 71 3.42 -15.20 -11.83
CA TYR A 71 3.41 -16.67 -11.96
C TYR A 71 4.78 -17.31 -12.24
N ASN A 72 5.87 -16.57 -12.04
CA ASN A 72 7.25 -17.05 -12.20
C ASN A 72 8.02 -17.02 -10.88
N THR A 73 7.30 -17.16 -9.76
CA THR A 73 7.84 -17.19 -8.41
C THR A 73 6.93 -18.08 -7.58
N ASP A 74 7.51 -18.78 -6.61
CA ASP A 74 6.81 -19.72 -5.74
C ASP A 74 7.14 -19.42 -4.27
N GLY A 75 6.34 -19.96 -3.35
CA GLY A 75 6.49 -19.77 -1.91
C GLY A 75 5.18 -19.95 -1.14
N SER A 76 5.26 -19.78 0.18
CA SER A 76 4.11 -19.88 1.08
C SER A 76 3.64 -18.50 1.52
N LEU A 77 3.01 -17.75 0.60
CA LEU A 77 2.32 -16.49 0.91
C LEU A 77 0.80 -16.71 0.98
N PRO A 78 0.09 -15.92 1.81
CA PRO A 78 -1.37 -15.87 1.76
C PRO A 78 -1.90 -15.47 0.37
N GLY A 79 -3.07 -16.00 0.02
CA GLY A 79 -3.68 -15.78 -1.31
C GLY A 79 -3.84 -14.31 -1.69
N GLU A 80 -4.15 -13.43 -0.73
CA GLU A 80 -4.27 -11.98 -0.96
C GLU A 80 -2.96 -11.33 -1.43
N MET A 81 -1.81 -11.82 -0.95
CA MET A 81 -0.49 -11.32 -1.37
C MET A 81 -0.15 -11.84 -2.76
N TRP A 82 -0.46 -13.11 -3.03
CA TRP A 82 -0.32 -13.66 -4.37
C TRP A 82 -1.21 -12.92 -5.38
N ASP A 83 -2.44 -12.58 -5.01
CA ASP A 83 -3.33 -11.79 -5.85
C ASP A 83 -2.77 -10.39 -6.10
N PHE A 84 -2.21 -9.73 -5.08
CA PHE A 84 -1.56 -8.43 -5.26
C PHE A 84 -0.41 -8.49 -6.27
N LEU A 85 0.46 -9.51 -6.13
CA LEU A 85 1.65 -9.68 -6.95
C LEU A 85 1.32 -10.12 -8.39
N ASN A 86 0.42 -11.10 -8.55
CA ASN A 86 0.09 -11.69 -9.85
C ASN A 86 -0.95 -10.89 -10.64
N ARG A 87 -1.72 -10.03 -9.96
CA ARG A 87 -2.76 -9.19 -10.58
C ARG A 87 -2.62 -7.75 -10.06
N PRO A 88 -1.49 -7.07 -10.37
CA PRO A 88 -1.23 -5.73 -9.86
C PRO A 88 -2.34 -4.78 -10.30
N LYS A 89 -2.90 -4.06 -9.34
CA LYS A 89 -3.95 -3.06 -9.54
C LYS A 89 -3.54 -1.76 -8.87
N GLN A 90 -4.00 -0.64 -9.41
CA GLN A 90 -3.96 0.62 -8.71
C GLN A 90 -4.93 0.57 -7.52
N SER A 91 -4.50 1.05 -6.36
CA SER A 91 -5.43 1.29 -5.27
C SER A 91 -6.29 2.49 -5.64
N ARG A 92 -7.60 2.28 -5.70
CA ARG A 92 -8.56 3.39 -5.69
C ARG A 92 -8.45 4.00 -4.29
N LYS A 93 -7.49 4.92 -4.05
CA LYS A 93 -7.35 5.63 -2.76
C LYS A 93 -8.75 6.07 -2.37
N ALA A 94 -9.33 5.43 -1.35
CA ALA A 94 -10.68 5.73 -0.93
C ALA A 94 -10.64 7.20 -0.50
N ASN A 95 -11.35 8.06 -1.23
CA ASN A 95 -11.79 9.32 -0.65
C ASN A 95 -12.36 8.94 0.72
N LYS A 96 -11.74 9.44 1.80
CA LYS A 96 -12.34 9.38 3.13
C LYS A 96 -13.71 10.03 2.99
N SER A 97 -14.74 9.23 2.79
CA SER A 97 -16.12 9.67 2.90
C SER A 97 -16.35 9.88 4.39
N THR A 98 -16.01 11.08 4.86
CA THR A 98 -16.63 11.68 6.03
C THR A 98 -18.15 11.62 5.81
N GLY A 99 -18.81 10.66 6.45
CA GLY A 99 -20.19 10.36 6.11
C GLY A 99 -20.87 9.32 6.98
N LYS A 100 -20.75 9.41 8.30
CA LYS A 100 -21.84 8.96 9.18
C LYS A 100 -21.92 9.87 10.40
N LYS A 101 -22.47 11.07 10.19
CA LYS A 101 -23.04 11.88 11.26
C LYS A 101 -24.13 11.05 11.92
N GLY A 102 -24.06 10.90 13.24
CA GLY A 102 -25.14 10.37 14.05
C GLY A 102 -26.42 11.17 13.78
N HIS A 103 -27.49 10.46 13.47
CA HIS A 103 -28.82 11.04 13.53
C HIS A 103 -29.47 10.56 14.83
N VAL A 104 -29.28 11.36 15.87
CA VAL A 104 -30.18 11.38 17.03
C VAL A 104 -31.42 12.15 16.59
N THR A 105 -32.56 11.49 16.55
CA THR A 105 -33.87 12.17 16.60
C THR A 105 -34.64 11.66 17.79
N LYS A 106 -34.51 12.43 18.87
CA LYS A 106 -35.44 12.48 20.00
C LYS A 106 -36.73 13.17 19.51
N GLY A 107 -37.87 12.56 19.76
CA GLY A 107 -39.14 13.26 20.02
C GLY A 107 -40.13 13.38 18.85
N LYS A 108 -41.29 12.75 19.01
CA LYS A 108 -42.58 13.45 19.01
C LYS A 108 -43.66 12.60 19.67
N SER A 109 -44.16 13.12 20.79
CA SER A 109 -45.44 12.74 21.39
C SER A 109 -46.60 13.31 20.57
N ALA A 110 -47.74 12.63 20.74
CA ALA A 110 -49.13 13.08 20.62
C ALA A 110 -49.87 12.93 19.27
N SER A 111 -51.02 12.24 19.40
CA SER A 111 -52.35 12.58 18.89
C SER A 111 -52.90 11.77 17.71
N GLY A 112 -53.89 10.89 18.00
CA GLY A 112 -55.19 10.94 17.32
C GLY A 112 -55.68 9.72 16.50
N ARG A 113 -56.79 9.12 16.99
CA ARG A 113 -57.86 8.31 16.31
C ARG A 113 -57.48 6.91 15.82
N LYS A 114 -58.28 5.86 16.03
CA LYS A 114 -59.75 5.74 16.16
C LYS A 114 -60.17 4.95 17.40
#